data_AF-G0UPK8-F1
#
_entry.id   AF-G0UPK8-F1
#
_cell.length_a   1.000
_cell.length_b   1.000
_cell.length_c   1.000
_cell.angle_alpha   90.00
_cell.angle_beta   90.00
_cell.angle_gamma   90.00
#
_symmetry.space_group_name_H-M   'P 1'
#
loop_
_entity.id
_entity.type
_entity.pdbx_description
1 polymer ?
#
loop_
_entity_poly.entity_id
_entity_poly.type
_entity_poly.pdbx_seq_one_letter_code
_entity_poly.pdbx_strand_id
1 'polypeptide(L)'
;MKIFHVRFNNSWFQYFNLKATTRGLRGGVLPAHHTPPHPTLLHLAALCVFDFVLGNGDRSPVKNNFVVGGGLLRSTGDKDFLLHPNHPTFVYLDQGSSLRKSYLERNPIAQSHLAFSRGEEDTFCLFHGPLLRRIHQLAAQVPAPKMRKKLGNRSSGGGATESLFVNMLRRRLPPEVLLVIGGVKLAECGARLKELLGVADRCLSDERIQGIVLFP
;
A
#
# COMPACT_ATOMS: atom_id res chain seq x y z
N MET A 1 15.78 13.52 29.45
CA MET A 1 14.74 13.43 28.40
C MET A 1 13.93 12.17 28.65
N LYS A 2 12.66 12.28 29.07
CA LYS A 2 11.76 11.12 29.23
C LYS A 2 11.11 10.85 27.87
N ILE A 3 11.44 9.72 27.25
CA ILE A 3 10.76 9.27 26.02
C ILE A 3 9.47 8.59 26.48
N PHE A 4 8.33 9.24 26.25
CA PHE A 4 7.03 8.64 26.52
C PHE A 4 6.77 7.54 25.49
N HIS A 5 6.85 6.29 25.92
CA HIS A 5 6.51 5.15 25.08
C HIS A 5 4.99 5.01 25.03
N VAL A 6 4.34 5.68 24.09
CA VAL A 6 2.92 5.42 23.80
C VAL A 6 2.81 3.99 23.29
N ARG A 7 1.92 3.18 23.88
CA ARG A 7 1.66 1.82 23.37
C ARG A 7 1.13 1.94 21.95
N PHE A 8 1.72 1.18 21.04
CA PHE A 8 1.28 1.08 19.66
C PHE A 8 -0.19 0.62 19.61
N ASN A 9 -1.04 1.31 18.85
CA ASN A 9 -2.42 0.92 18.60
C ASN A 9 -2.70 0.94 17.10
N ASN A 10 -3.66 0.12 16.67
CA ASN A 10 -4.13 0.06 15.28
C ASN A 10 -5.41 0.88 15.06
N SER A 11 -5.83 1.72 16.01
CA SER A 11 -7.10 2.47 15.90
C SER A 11 -7.09 3.42 14.70
N TRP A 12 -5.92 3.87 14.27
CA TRP A 12 -5.77 4.68 13.06
C TRP A 12 -6.16 3.96 11.76
N PHE A 13 -6.29 2.62 11.74
CA PHE A 13 -6.79 1.89 10.56
C PHE A 13 -8.21 2.31 10.19
N GLN A 14 -9.01 2.77 11.17
CA GLN A 14 -10.38 3.23 10.95
C GLN A 14 -10.46 4.37 9.92
N TYR A 15 -9.39 5.15 9.75
CA TYR A 15 -9.35 6.25 8.78
C TYR A 15 -9.42 5.79 7.32
N PHE A 16 -9.17 4.51 7.03
CA PHE A 16 -9.27 3.95 5.68
C PHE A 16 -10.56 3.18 5.42
N ASN A 17 -11.39 2.97 6.46
CA ASN A 17 -12.65 2.24 6.33
C ASN A 17 -13.75 3.16 5.79
N LEU A 18 -13.66 3.50 4.50
CA LEU A 18 -14.65 4.38 3.86
C LEU A 18 -16.05 3.80 3.88
N LYS A 19 -16.21 2.47 3.86
CA LYS A 19 -17.53 1.82 3.96
C LYS A 19 -18.20 2.14 5.28
N ALA A 20 -17.50 2.02 6.42
CA ALA A 20 -18.03 2.40 7.72
C ALA A 20 -18.31 3.90 7.82
N THR A 21 -17.39 4.74 7.33
CA THR A 21 -17.51 6.21 7.41
C THR A 21 -18.62 6.78 6.51
N THR A 22 -19.03 6.04 5.47
CA THR A 22 -20.11 6.44 4.54
C THR A 22 -21.46 5.77 4.81
N ARG A 23 -21.57 4.92 5.85
CA ARG A 23 -22.87 4.35 6.25
C ARG A 23 -23.86 5.47 6.55
N GLY A 24 -24.89 5.58 5.72
CA GLY A 24 -25.97 6.57 5.86
C GLY A 24 -25.79 7.86 5.04
N LEU A 25 -24.66 8.05 4.35
CA LEU A 25 -24.43 9.20 3.48
C LEU A 25 -24.84 8.86 2.04
N ARG A 26 -25.91 9.50 1.55
CA ARG A 26 -26.26 9.44 0.13
C ARG A 26 -25.35 10.39 -0.66
N GLY A 27 -24.66 9.89 -1.68
CA GLY A 27 -23.94 10.72 -2.65
C GLY A 27 -22.44 10.93 -2.39
N GLY A 28 -21.80 10.11 -1.55
CA GLY A 28 -20.33 10.05 -1.50
C GLY A 28 -19.62 11.31 -0.97
N VAL A 29 -20.32 12.20 -0.26
CA VAL A 29 -19.69 13.38 0.37
C VAL A 29 -19.39 13.08 1.83
N LEU A 30 -18.09 13.00 2.17
CA LEU A 30 -17.64 12.90 3.56
C LEU A 30 -17.93 14.23 4.30
N PRO A 31 -18.53 14.23 5.51
CA PRO A 31 -18.83 15.46 6.24
C PRO A 31 -17.54 16.21 6.61
N ALA A 32 -17.45 17.49 6.24
CA ALA A 32 -16.26 18.34 6.38
C ALA A 32 -15.73 18.50 7.83
N HIS A 33 -16.57 18.22 8.83
CA HIS A 33 -16.26 18.40 10.25
C HIS A 33 -15.65 17.15 10.92
N HIS A 34 -15.61 16.01 10.21
CA HIS A 34 -15.07 14.74 10.70
C HIS A 34 -13.90 14.21 9.85
N THR A 35 -13.44 14.99 8.88
CA THR A 35 -12.42 14.58 7.93
C THR A 35 -11.03 15.00 8.41
N PRO A 36 -10.13 14.07 8.77
CA PRO A 36 -8.71 14.36 8.80
C PRO A 36 -8.29 14.93 7.43
N PRO A 37 -7.23 15.75 7.35
CA PRO A 37 -6.80 16.35 6.10
C PRO A 37 -6.66 15.26 5.01
N HIS A 38 -7.58 15.26 4.04
CA HIS A 38 -7.70 14.26 2.96
C HIS A 38 -6.36 13.99 2.27
N PRO A 39 -5.61 15.04 1.87
CA PRO A 39 -4.17 15.05 1.68
C PRO A 39 -3.33 14.01 2.46
N THR A 40 -3.29 14.15 3.77
CA THR A 40 -2.47 13.34 4.66
C THR A 40 -2.96 11.90 4.71
N LEU A 41 -4.28 11.68 4.69
CA LEU A 41 -4.83 10.33 4.64
C LEU A 41 -4.47 9.60 3.34
N LEU A 42 -4.47 10.31 2.22
CA LEU A 42 -4.09 9.75 0.93
C LEU A 42 -2.61 9.35 0.89
N HIS A 43 -1.73 10.16 1.48
CA HIS A 43 -0.33 9.80 1.64
C HIS A 43 -0.13 8.60 2.56
N LEU A 44 -0.84 8.55 3.69
CA LEU A 44 -0.80 7.40 4.60
C LEU A 44 -1.35 6.15 3.91
N ALA A 45 -2.38 6.26 3.08
CA ALA A 45 -2.90 5.15 2.28
C ALA A 45 -1.87 4.65 1.27
N ALA A 46 -1.21 5.55 0.53
CA ALA A 46 -0.12 5.20 -0.38
C ALA A 46 1.05 4.51 0.35
N LEU A 47 1.37 4.94 1.57
CA LEU A 47 2.38 4.29 2.40
C LEU A 47 1.94 2.91 2.88
N CYS A 48 0.68 2.75 3.28
CA CYS A 48 0.12 1.43 3.64
C CYS A 48 0.20 0.46 2.48
N VAL A 49 -0.05 0.94 1.25
CA VAL A 49 0.11 0.17 0.01
C VAL A 49 1.57 -0.25 -0.19
N PHE A 50 2.51 0.68 -0.04
CA PHE A 50 3.94 0.38 -0.17
C PHE A 50 4.41 -0.67 0.85
N ASP A 51 4.07 -0.46 2.12
CA ASP A 51 4.39 -1.37 3.21
C ASP A 51 3.73 -2.74 3.03
N PHE A 52 2.49 -2.77 2.52
CA PHE A 52 1.79 -4.01 2.22
C PHE A 52 2.55 -4.81 1.17
N VAL A 53 2.93 -4.20 0.04
CA VAL A 53 3.68 -4.89 -1.02
C VAL A 53 5.02 -5.44 -0.50
N LEU A 54 5.75 -4.65 0.29
CA LEU A 54 7.07 -5.05 0.81
C LEU A 54 7.00 -5.95 2.05
N GLY A 55 5.84 -6.15 2.67
CA GLY A 55 5.76 -6.95 3.90
C GLY A 55 6.26 -6.21 5.13
N ASN A 56 6.16 -4.87 5.17
CA ASN A 56 6.47 -4.08 6.36
C ASN A 56 5.24 -3.97 7.29
N GLY A 57 5.34 -4.58 8.47
CA GLY A 57 4.32 -4.53 9.52
C GLY A 57 4.67 -3.62 10.69
N ASP A 58 5.69 -2.75 10.56
CA ASP A 58 6.18 -1.91 11.66
C ASP A 58 5.88 -0.42 11.44
N ARG A 59 4.81 -0.13 10.69
CA ARG A 59 4.36 1.25 10.47
C ARG A 59 3.48 1.72 11.63
N SER A 60 3.74 2.92 12.12
CA SER A 60 2.84 3.66 13.00
C SER A 60 2.57 5.05 12.42
N PRO A 61 1.47 5.73 12.77
CA PRO A 61 1.23 7.09 12.29
C PRO A 61 2.18 8.12 12.94
N VAL A 62 2.67 7.84 14.15
CA VAL A 62 3.48 8.76 14.97
C VAL A 62 4.99 8.55 14.85
N LYS A 63 5.42 7.41 14.30
CA LYS A 63 6.80 7.09 13.98
C LYS A 63 6.90 6.91 12.46
N ASN A 64 8.05 7.26 11.88
CA ASN A 64 8.40 6.87 10.51
C ASN A 64 7.63 7.61 9.41
N ASN A 65 6.95 8.72 9.75
CA ASN A 65 6.37 9.67 8.81
C ASN A 65 6.98 11.04 9.09
N PHE A 66 7.83 11.51 8.18
CA PHE A 66 8.38 12.86 8.23
C PHE A 66 7.80 13.66 7.09
N VAL A 67 7.30 14.85 7.41
CA VAL A 67 6.86 15.83 6.44
C VAL A 67 8.00 16.82 6.25
N VAL A 68 8.53 16.91 5.04
CA VAL A 68 9.61 17.83 4.67
C VAL A 68 9.09 18.78 3.60
N GLY A 69 9.32 20.08 3.80
CA GLY A 69 8.74 21.12 2.96
C GLY A 69 7.34 21.55 3.42
N GLY A 70 6.93 22.74 2.99
CA GLY A 70 5.77 23.47 3.48
C GLY A 70 6.19 24.83 4.04
N GLY A 71 5.97 25.89 3.25
CA GLY A 71 6.10 27.25 3.75
C GLY A 71 5.03 27.56 4.81
N LEU A 72 5.20 28.67 5.52
CA LEU A 72 4.26 29.15 6.55
C LEU A 72 2.81 28.91 6.11
N LEU A 73 2.05 28.13 6.89
CA LEU A 73 0.60 27.96 6.78
C LEU A 73 -0.08 29.32 7.02
N ARG A 74 -0.02 30.22 6.04
CA ARG A 74 -1.11 31.17 5.88
C ARG A 74 -2.29 30.33 5.43
N SER A 75 -3.30 30.27 6.29
CA SER A 75 -4.65 29.75 6.03
C SER A 75 -5.13 30.25 4.66
N THR A 76 -4.73 29.55 3.62
CA THR A 76 -5.20 29.74 2.27
C THR A 76 -6.11 28.55 2.08
N GLY A 77 -7.39 28.81 1.80
CA GLY A 77 -8.40 27.80 1.51
C GLY A 77 -8.13 27.07 0.19
N ASP A 78 -6.85 26.84 -0.12
CA ASP A 78 -6.36 26.25 -1.34
C ASP A 78 -6.45 24.73 -1.20
N LYS A 79 -7.52 24.18 -1.77
CA LYS A 79 -7.79 22.74 -1.79
C LYS A 79 -6.76 21.96 -2.61
N ASP A 80 -5.96 22.66 -3.42
CA ASP A 80 -4.93 22.11 -4.30
C ASP A 80 -3.52 22.30 -3.74
N PHE A 81 -3.37 22.71 -2.47
CA PHE A 81 -2.07 22.94 -1.82
C PHE A 81 -1.11 21.73 -1.90
N LEU A 82 -1.65 20.51 -1.92
CA LEU A 82 -0.87 19.29 -2.10
C LEU A 82 -0.40 19.02 -3.55
N LEU A 83 -0.99 19.69 -4.53
CA LEU A 83 -0.60 19.61 -5.94
C LEU A 83 0.48 20.66 -6.28
N HIS A 84 0.77 21.57 -5.35
CA HIS A 84 1.80 22.61 -5.53
C HIS A 84 3.21 21.97 -5.52
N PRO A 85 4.17 22.46 -6.33
CA PRO A 85 5.57 21.97 -6.30
C PRO A 85 6.30 22.15 -4.95
N ASN A 86 5.71 22.91 -4.01
CA ASN A 86 6.22 23.13 -2.65
C ASN A 86 5.41 22.37 -1.58
N HIS A 87 4.63 21.37 -2.00
CA HIS A 87 3.83 20.57 -1.08
C HIS A 87 4.72 19.79 -0.10
N PRO A 88 4.22 19.50 1.12
CA PRO A 88 4.88 18.62 2.05
C PRO A 88 5.16 17.26 1.43
N THR A 89 6.45 16.90 1.32
CA THR A 89 6.89 15.58 0.87
C THR A 89 6.97 14.63 2.06
N PHE A 90 6.44 13.43 1.90
CA PHE A 90 6.49 12.38 2.91
C PHE A 90 7.72 11.49 2.69
N VAL A 91 8.60 11.42 3.68
CA VAL A 91 9.79 10.56 3.62
C VAL A 91 9.46 9.17 4.16
N TYR A 92 9.61 8.16 3.31
CA TYR A 92 9.33 6.76 3.68
C TYR A 92 10.54 6.11 4.34
N LEU A 93 10.67 6.28 5.66
CA LEU A 93 11.75 5.71 6.46
C LEU A 93 11.33 4.41 7.16
N ASP A 94 12.32 3.79 7.80
CA ASP A 94 12.20 2.63 8.68
C ASP A 94 11.61 1.38 8.00
N GLN A 95 12.30 0.95 6.95
CA GLN A 95 11.94 -0.24 6.16
C GLN A 95 12.66 -1.50 6.63
N GLY A 96 13.36 -1.46 7.77
CA GLY A 96 14.16 -2.59 8.29
C GLY A 96 13.32 -3.83 8.63
N SER A 97 12.00 -3.67 8.75
CA SER A 97 11.05 -4.76 8.96
C SER A 97 10.44 -5.33 7.67
N SER A 98 10.77 -4.77 6.50
CA SER A 98 10.32 -5.26 5.19
C SER A 98 10.91 -6.62 4.85
N LEU A 99 10.21 -7.40 4.04
CA LEU A 99 10.64 -8.70 3.48
C LEU A 99 10.97 -9.78 4.53
N ARG A 100 10.75 -9.52 5.83
CA ARG A 100 11.01 -10.48 6.92
C ARG A 100 9.92 -11.53 7.03
N LYS A 101 8.66 -11.09 7.10
CA LYS A 101 7.50 -11.95 7.35
C LYS A 101 6.70 -12.14 6.07
N SER A 102 6.14 -13.33 5.92
CA SER A 102 5.21 -13.64 4.81
C SER A 102 3.83 -13.02 5.07
N TYR A 103 3.40 -13.00 6.34
CA TYR A 103 2.13 -12.40 6.77
C TYR A 103 2.32 -11.07 7.51
N LEU A 104 1.39 -10.15 7.27
CA LEU A 104 1.39 -8.76 7.76
C LEU A 104 0.29 -8.57 8.82
N GLU A 105 0.61 -8.80 10.08
CA GLU A 105 -0.37 -8.60 11.18
C GLU A 105 -0.76 -7.12 11.38
N ARG A 106 0.10 -6.19 10.98
CA ARG A 106 0.02 -4.76 11.32
C ARG A 106 0.03 -3.89 10.07
N ASN A 107 -0.88 -4.17 9.15
CA ASN A 107 -1.14 -3.36 7.97
C ASN A 107 -2.65 -3.33 7.72
N PRO A 108 -3.26 -2.16 7.45
CA PRO A 108 -4.71 -2.07 7.31
C PRO A 108 -5.25 -2.81 6.08
N ILE A 109 -4.47 -2.95 5.00
CA ILE A 109 -4.85 -3.73 3.81
C ILE A 109 -4.85 -5.22 4.14
N ALA A 110 -3.85 -5.70 4.87
CA ALA A 110 -3.79 -7.09 5.32
C ALA A 110 -4.97 -7.44 6.24
N GLN A 111 -5.33 -6.52 7.15
CA GLN A 111 -6.51 -6.67 8.00
C GLN A 111 -7.82 -6.65 7.19
N SER A 112 -7.92 -5.80 6.16
CA SER A 112 -9.08 -5.80 5.24
C SER A 112 -9.22 -7.13 4.51
N HIS A 113 -8.11 -7.67 3.99
CA HIS A 113 -8.11 -8.98 3.33
C HIS A 113 -8.54 -10.10 4.28
N LEU A 114 -8.03 -10.09 5.52
CA LEU A 114 -8.40 -11.06 6.55
C LEU A 114 -9.87 -10.96 6.96
N ALA A 115 -10.39 -9.75 7.17
CA ALA A 115 -11.80 -9.51 7.46
C ALA A 115 -12.69 -10.09 6.34
N PHE A 116 -12.35 -9.79 5.07
CA PHE A 116 -13.06 -10.35 3.93
C PHE A 116 -13.05 -11.89 3.91
N SER A 117 -11.90 -12.52 4.20
CA SER A 117 -11.79 -13.99 4.26
C SER A 117 -12.68 -14.64 5.34
N ARG A 118 -13.15 -13.85 6.32
CA ARG A 118 -14.09 -14.27 7.38
C ARG A 118 -15.54 -13.94 7.06
N GLY A 119 -15.82 -13.40 5.86
CA GLY A 119 -17.16 -12.96 5.47
C GLY A 119 -17.55 -11.56 5.98
N GLU A 120 -16.58 -10.78 6.46
CA GLU A 120 -16.81 -9.39 6.89
C GLU A 120 -16.57 -8.41 5.71
N GLU A 121 -16.99 -7.14 5.88
CA GLU A 121 -16.75 -6.10 4.88
C GLU A 121 -15.27 -5.67 4.84
N ASP A 122 -14.81 -5.22 3.67
CA ASP A 122 -13.50 -4.58 3.53
C ASP A 122 -13.38 -3.34 4.43
N THR A 123 -12.28 -3.26 5.17
CA THR A 123 -11.97 -2.19 6.12
C THR A 123 -10.95 -1.19 5.58
N PHE A 124 -10.47 -1.37 4.35
CA PHE A 124 -9.58 -0.46 3.64
C PHE A 124 -10.10 -0.18 2.23
N CYS A 125 -10.58 1.04 1.96
CA CYS A 125 -11.11 1.45 0.65
C CYS A 125 -10.66 2.84 0.20
N LEU A 126 -9.50 3.33 0.65
CA LEU A 126 -8.93 4.60 0.22
C LEU A 126 -7.68 4.34 -0.62
N PHE A 127 -7.72 4.63 -1.92
CA PHE A 127 -6.57 4.43 -2.82
C PHE A 127 -6.20 5.72 -3.56
N HIS A 128 -4.90 5.91 -3.75
CA HIS A 128 -4.39 6.90 -4.69
C HIS A 128 -4.49 6.34 -6.11
N GLY A 129 -5.37 6.92 -6.93
CA GLY A 129 -5.72 6.42 -8.27
C GLY A 129 -4.51 6.24 -9.19
N PRO A 130 -3.61 7.23 -9.34
CA PRO A 130 -2.39 7.08 -10.13
C PRO A 130 -1.52 5.91 -9.67
N LEU A 131 -1.36 5.74 -8.36
CA LEU A 131 -0.58 4.64 -7.78
C LEU A 131 -1.26 3.29 -8.07
N LEU A 132 -2.58 3.19 -7.89
CA LEU A 132 -3.31 1.95 -8.14
C LEU A 132 -3.26 1.54 -9.62
N ARG A 133 -3.42 2.50 -10.55
CA ARG A 133 -3.22 2.26 -11.99
C ARG A 133 -1.81 1.75 -12.30
N ARG A 134 -0.79 2.32 -11.66
CA ARG A 134 0.59 1.86 -11.82
C ARG A 134 0.79 0.46 -11.25
N ILE A 135 0.18 0.15 -10.11
CA ILE A 135 0.20 -1.18 -9.48
C ILE A 135 -0.45 -2.22 -10.37
N HIS A 136 -1.58 -1.91 -11.00
CA HIS A 136 -2.23 -2.79 -11.97
C HIS A 136 -1.29 -3.16 -13.13
N GLN A 137 -0.58 -2.17 -13.70
CA GLN A 137 0.44 -2.42 -14.73
C GLN A 137 1.59 -3.30 -14.21
N LEU A 138 2.07 -3.03 -12.98
CA LEU A 138 3.17 -3.75 -12.36
C LEU A 138 2.81 -5.19 -11.96
N ALA A 139 1.52 -5.50 -11.79
CA ALA A 139 1.02 -6.84 -11.50
C ALA A 139 0.92 -7.74 -12.75
N ALA A 140 1.01 -7.16 -13.95
CA ALA A 140 0.99 -7.90 -15.22
C ALA A 140 2.02 -9.04 -15.21
N GLN A 141 1.63 -10.20 -15.73
CA GLN A 141 2.50 -11.37 -15.78
C GLN A 141 3.46 -11.26 -16.97
N VAL A 142 4.73 -11.54 -16.73
CA VAL A 142 5.80 -11.57 -17.73
C VAL A 142 6.57 -12.89 -17.63
N PRO A 143 7.23 -13.34 -18.71
CA PRO A 143 8.09 -14.51 -18.65
C PRO A 143 9.21 -14.31 -17.62
N ALA A 144 9.33 -15.23 -16.66
CA ALA A 144 10.41 -15.21 -15.70
C ALA A 144 11.74 -15.55 -16.40
N PRO A 145 12.85 -14.87 -16.05
CA PRO A 145 14.15 -15.19 -16.61
C PRO A 145 14.50 -16.64 -16.26
N LYS A 146 15.00 -17.38 -17.26
CA LYS A 146 15.51 -18.74 -17.06
C LYS A 146 16.69 -18.65 -16.11
N MET A 147 16.50 -18.99 -14.83
CA MET A 147 17.64 -19.28 -13.98
C MET A 147 18.43 -20.41 -14.64
N ARG A 148 19.73 -20.19 -14.86
CA ARG A 148 20.64 -21.24 -15.31
C ARG A 148 20.54 -22.39 -14.31
N LYS A 149 19.72 -23.39 -14.63
CA LYS A 149 19.69 -24.66 -13.90
C LYS A 149 21.12 -25.20 -13.92
N LYS A 150 21.76 -25.28 -12.75
CA LYS A 150 22.85 -26.24 -12.58
C LYS A 150 22.28 -27.62 -12.94
N LEU A 151 23.02 -28.33 -13.78
CA LEU A 151 22.68 -29.58 -14.47
C LEU A 151 21.74 -30.51 -13.69
N GLY A 152 20.74 -31.06 -14.39
CA GLY A 152 20.09 -32.32 -13.97
C GLY A 152 18.72 -32.19 -13.29
N ASN A 153 17.72 -31.62 -13.97
CA ASN A 153 16.37 -32.20 -13.97
C ASN A 153 15.45 -31.47 -14.96
N ARG A 154 15.08 -32.18 -16.03
CA ARG A 154 14.05 -31.78 -16.99
C ARG A 154 12.69 -32.05 -16.39
N SER A 155 12.14 -31.07 -15.67
CA SER A 155 10.71 -30.96 -15.46
C SER A 155 10.08 -30.18 -16.61
N SER A 156 9.04 -30.77 -17.19
CA SER A 156 8.04 -30.21 -18.12
C SER A 156 7.68 -28.76 -17.72
N GLY A 157 7.58 -27.81 -18.65
CA GLY A 157 6.60 -27.78 -19.73
C GLY A 157 5.62 -26.60 -19.62
N GLY A 158 5.98 -25.54 -18.88
CA GLY A 158 5.32 -24.24 -18.90
C GLY A 158 6.36 -23.17 -18.54
N GLY A 159 6.47 -22.09 -19.33
CA GLY A 159 7.36 -21.00 -18.99
C GLY A 159 6.92 -20.39 -17.67
N ALA A 160 7.75 -20.46 -16.62
CA ALA A 160 7.44 -19.81 -15.35
C ALA A 160 7.19 -18.31 -15.62
N THR A 161 6.08 -17.77 -15.11
CA THR A 161 5.76 -16.35 -15.19
C THR A 161 5.96 -15.70 -13.82
N GLU A 162 6.32 -14.42 -13.81
CA GLU A 162 6.38 -13.59 -12.61
C GLU A 162 5.68 -12.24 -12.88
N SER A 163 5.41 -11.43 -11.85
CA SER A 163 4.89 -10.08 -12.09
C SER A 163 5.98 -9.17 -12.68
N LEU A 164 5.58 -8.19 -13.48
CA LEU A 164 6.48 -7.16 -14.01
C LEU A 164 7.25 -6.46 -12.89
N PHE A 165 6.60 -6.21 -11.74
CA PHE A 165 7.27 -5.68 -10.55
C PHE A 165 8.47 -6.51 -10.11
N VAL A 166 8.28 -7.82 -9.95
CA VAL A 166 9.34 -8.73 -9.51
C VAL A 166 10.44 -8.81 -10.54
N ASN A 167 10.08 -8.87 -11.83
CA ASN A 167 11.03 -8.85 -12.92
C ASN A 167 11.90 -7.59 -12.90
N MET A 168 11.30 -6.42 -12.69
CA MET A 168 12.00 -5.15 -12.59
C MET A 168 12.91 -5.10 -11.36
N LEU A 169 12.48 -5.59 -10.20
CA LEU A 169 13.31 -5.68 -9.01
C LEU A 169 14.54 -6.56 -9.26
N ARG A 170 14.37 -7.74 -9.87
CA ARG A 170 15.48 -8.63 -10.22
C ARG A 170 16.50 -7.98 -11.16
N ARG A 171 16.05 -7.12 -12.06
CA ARG A 171 16.94 -6.43 -13.02
C ARG A 171 17.67 -5.23 -12.42
N ARG A 172 17.08 -4.58 -11.41
CA ARG A 172 17.60 -3.33 -10.83
C ARG A 172 18.39 -3.52 -9.56
N LEU A 173 18.05 -4.53 -8.75
CA LEU A 173 18.74 -4.77 -7.49
C LEU A 173 20.09 -5.45 -7.73
N PRO A 174 21.14 -5.06 -6.99
CA PRO A 174 22.43 -5.74 -7.04
C PRO A 174 22.28 -7.25 -6.71
N PRO A 175 23.10 -8.13 -7.33
CA PRO A 175 23.05 -9.56 -7.05
C PRO A 175 23.17 -9.91 -5.57
N GLU A 176 24.00 -9.19 -4.80
CA GLU A 176 24.22 -9.37 -3.37
C GLU A 176 22.93 -9.12 -2.58
N VAL A 177 22.17 -8.10 -2.96
CA VAL A 177 20.87 -7.79 -2.36
C VAL A 177 19.84 -8.88 -2.71
N LEU A 178 19.84 -9.36 -3.96
CA LEU A 178 18.95 -10.43 -4.39
C LEU A 178 19.23 -11.75 -3.68
N LEU A 179 20.48 -12.04 -3.33
CA LEU A 179 20.86 -13.20 -2.52
C LEU A 179 20.28 -13.11 -1.11
N VAL A 180 20.33 -11.92 -0.49
CA VAL A 180 19.79 -11.67 0.86
C VAL A 180 18.25 -11.76 0.87
N ILE A 181 17.58 -11.15 -0.10
CA ILE A 181 16.12 -11.17 -0.20
C ILE A 181 15.62 -12.58 -0.54
N GLY A 182 16.28 -13.24 -1.49
CA GLY A 182 15.88 -14.55 -1.99
C GLY A 182 14.66 -14.52 -2.92
N GLY A 183 14.53 -15.57 -3.75
CA GLY A 183 13.47 -15.65 -4.74
C GLY A 183 12.05 -15.75 -4.15
N VAL A 184 11.92 -16.36 -2.97
CA VAL A 184 10.63 -16.54 -2.29
C VAL A 184 10.04 -15.20 -1.84
N LYS A 185 10.85 -14.34 -1.20
CA LYS A 185 10.39 -13.02 -0.73
C LYS A 185 10.03 -12.08 -1.88
N LEU A 186 10.76 -12.15 -2.98
CA LEU A 186 10.38 -11.44 -4.21
C LEU A 186 9.03 -11.94 -4.76
N ALA A 187 8.81 -13.26 -4.79
CA ALA A 187 7.53 -13.82 -5.22
C ALA A 187 6.37 -13.40 -4.30
N GLU A 188 6.59 -13.32 -2.98
CA GLU A 188 5.62 -12.79 -2.01
C GLU A 188 5.20 -11.36 -2.35
N CYS A 189 6.13 -10.47 -2.73
CA CYS A 189 5.77 -9.12 -3.19
C CYS A 189 4.83 -9.15 -4.41
N GLY A 190 5.10 -10.05 -5.35
CA GLY A 190 4.24 -10.26 -6.51
C GLY A 190 2.84 -10.77 -6.15
N ALA A 191 2.74 -11.68 -5.18
CA ALA A 191 1.46 -12.18 -4.67
C ALA A 191 0.66 -11.07 -3.98
N ARG A 192 1.32 -10.25 -3.13
CA ARG A 192 0.67 -9.13 -2.45
C ARG A 192 0.15 -8.06 -3.40
N LEU A 193 0.81 -7.82 -4.54
CA LEU A 193 0.23 -6.93 -5.57
C LEU A 193 -1.13 -7.44 -6.07
N LYS A 194 -1.29 -8.76 -6.24
CA LYS A 194 -2.58 -9.35 -6.66
C LYS A 194 -3.62 -9.25 -5.56
N GLU A 195 -3.24 -9.55 -4.32
CA GLU A 195 -4.14 -9.42 -3.16
C GLU A 195 -4.63 -7.97 -2.98
N LEU A 196 -3.72 -7.00 -3.15
CA LEU A 196 -4.02 -5.58 -3.10
C LEU A 196 -5.04 -5.17 -4.16
N LEU A 197 -4.84 -5.60 -5.40
CA LEU A 197 -5.78 -5.35 -6.49
C LEU A 197 -7.14 -5.98 -6.20
N GLY A 198 -7.17 -7.20 -5.63
CA GLY A 198 -8.42 -7.82 -5.21
C GLY A 198 -9.16 -7.03 -4.13
N VAL A 199 -8.46 -6.41 -3.17
CA VAL A 199 -9.09 -5.49 -2.20
C VAL A 199 -9.64 -4.26 -2.92
N ALA A 200 -8.86 -3.66 -3.83
CA ALA A 200 -9.28 -2.49 -4.57
C ALA A 200 -10.53 -2.76 -5.43
N ASP A 201 -10.58 -3.88 -6.16
CA ASP A 201 -11.71 -4.25 -7.02
C ASP A 201 -13.01 -4.38 -6.21
N ARG A 202 -12.96 -4.97 -5.00
CA ARG A 202 -14.12 -5.07 -4.09
C ARG A 202 -14.57 -3.74 -3.50
N CYS A 203 -13.66 -2.77 -3.37
CA CYS A 203 -14.02 -1.41 -2.99
C CYS A 203 -14.61 -0.65 -4.19
N LEU A 204 -14.09 -0.85 -5.40
CA LEU A 204 -14.54 -0.20 -6.62
C LEU A 204 -15.89 -0.71 -7.13
N SER A 205 -16.28 -1.93 -6.75
CA SER A 205 -17.61 -2.48 -7.02
C SER A 205 -18.72 -1.84 -6.19
N ASP A 206 -18.38 -1.04 -5.17
CA ASP A 206 -19.35 -0.31 -4.35
C ASP A 206 -19.55 1.10 -4.91
N GLU A 207 -20.62 1.28 -5.68
CA GLU A 207 -20.98 2.55 -6.35
C GLU A 207 -21.07 3.75 -5.39
N ARG A 208 -21.35 3.50 -4.10
CA ARG A 208 -21.49 4.56 -3.08
C ARG A 208 -20.16 5.24 -2.76
N ILE A 209 -19.06 4.49 -2.85
CA ILE A 209 -17.71 4.96 -2.49
C ILE A 209 -16.78 5.04 -3.70
N GLN A 210 -17.16 4.51 -4.86
CA GLN A 210 -16.33 4.45 -6.07
C GLN A 210 -15.68 5.80 -6.43
N GLY A 211 -16.42 6.91 -6.34
CA GLY A 211 -15.92 8.27 -6.62
C GLY A 211 -14.89 8.82 -5.62
N ILE A 212 -14.75 8.17 -4.46
CA ILE A 212 -13.83 8.54 -3.37
C ILE A 212 -12.67 7.53 -3.27
N VAL A 213 -12.91 6.29 -3.71
CA VAL A 213 -11.93 5.19 -3.71
C VAL A 213 -10.75 5.51 -4.64
N LEU A 214 -10.99 6.20 -5.76
CA LEU A 214 -9.97 6.65 -6.70
C LEU A 214 -9.75 8.15 -6.55
N PHE A 215 -8.88 8.55 -5.62
CA PHE A 215 -8.44 9.95 -5.63
C PHE A 215 -7.58 10.19 -6.89
N PRO A 216 -7.86 11.23 -7.69
CA PRO A 216 -7.17 11.49 -8.95
C PRO A 216 -5.65 11.68 -8.81
#